data_AF-A0AA97DWL9-F1
#
_entry.id   AF-A0AA97DWL9-F1
#
_cell.length_a   1.000
_cell.length_b   1.000
_cell.length_c   1.000
_cell.angle_alpha   90.00
_cell.angle_beta   90.00
_cell.angle_gamma   90.00
#
_symmetry.space_group_name_H-M   'P 1'
#
loop_
_entity.id
_entity.type
_entity.pdbx_description
1 polymer ?
#
loop_
_entity_poly.entity_id
_entity_poly.type
_entity_poly.pdbx_seq_one_letter_code
_entity_poly.pdbx_strand_id
1 'polypeptide(L)'
;MTSRLSIQYSFFIISCFAMSLAHGNDLIHFGNQCLAQEAQLNKAKLRLDQLAQTKNLSRIKANQAQENLDYYQNKKARLETAITECAETTPNSAYCHQTRRQYNELNRLIEEQENTADFALNRDESNLTYEINQANFHTKQANFLALCRDSDTHYAFIQNADAYSAVCLTGENKETITCSLF
;
A
#
# COMPACT_ATOMS: atom_id res chain seq x y z
N MET A 1 -5.57 3.42 -90.02
CA MET A 1 -4.38 3.49 -89.15
C MET A 1 -4.22 4.93 -88.69
N THR A 2 -4.60 5.23 -87.44
CA THR A 2 -4.04 6.31 -86.62
C THR A 2 -4.59 6.15 -85.20
N SER A 3 -3.77 5.53 -84.37
CA SER A 3 -3.98 5.32 -82.94
C SER A 3 -3.62 6.58 -82.16
N ARG A 4 -4.36 6.84 -81.08
CA ARG A 4 -3.89 7.05 -79.68
C ARG A 4 -4.84 7.98 -78.92
N LEU A 5 -5.72 7.37 -78.13
CA LEU A 5 -6.29 7.99 -76.93
C LEU A 5 -5.19 8.03 -75.87
N SER A 6 -4.81 9.22 -75.41
CA SER A 6 -4.02 9.41 -74.19
C SER A 6 -4.97 9.79 -73.06
N ILE A 7 -5.47 8.80 -72.33
CA ILE A 7 -6.21 9.03 -71.09
C ILE A 7 -5.16 9.31 -70.00
N GLN A 8 -5.07 10.57 -69.59
CA GLN A 8 -4.29 10.98 -68.42
C GLN A 8 -4.99 10.50 -67.16
N TYR A 9 -4.59 9.34 -66.65
CA TYR A 9 -4.86 8.94 -65.27
C TYR A 9 -3.76 9.54 -64.38
N SER A 10 -4.09 10.59 -63.66
CA SER A 10 -3.26 11.10 -62.57
C SER A 10 -4.21 11.68 -61.55
N PHE A 11 -4.38 10.97 -60.43
CA PHE A 11 -4.80 11.42 -59.11
C PHE A 11 -5.45 10.23 -58.41
N PHE A 12 -4.70 9.54 -57.54
CA PHE A 12 -5.15 9.00 -56.25
C PHE A 12 -4.02 8.15 -55.62
N ILE A 13 -3.00 8.81 -55.06
CA ILE A 13 -2.14 8.20 -54.03
C ILE A 13 -1.84 9.26 -52.97
N ILE A 14 -2.87 9.71 -52.24
CA ILE A 14 -2.70 10.43 -50.97
C ILE A 14 -3.82 9.97 -50.03
N SER A 15 -3.72 8.74 -49.52
CA SER A 15 -4.61 8.28 -48.43
C SER A 15 -3.94 7.31 -47.45
N CYS A 16 -2.73 6.79 -47.70
CA CYS A 16 -2.08 5.85 -46.78
C CYS A 16 -1.29 6.49 -45.62
N PHE A 17 -0.91 7.77 -45.68
CA PHE A 17 -0.10 8.40 -44.61
C PHE A 17 -0.91 8.98 -43.45
N ALA A 18 -2.20 9.31 -43.67
CA ALA A 18 -3.04 9.84 -42.59
C ALA A 18 -3.43 8.76 -41.56
N MET A 19 -3.53 7.49 -41.99
CA MET A 19 -3.89 6.38 -41.11
C MET A 19 -2.75 6.02 -40.13
N SER A 20 -1.48 6.15 -40.54
CA SER A 20 -0.34 5.82 -39.67
C SER A 20 -0.14 6.84 -38.54
N LEU A 21 -0.41 8.12 -38.80
CA LEU A 21 -0.30 9.20 -37.80
C LEU A 21 -1.41 9.12 -36.74
N ALA A 22 -2.64 8.80 -37.15
CA ALA A 22 -3.76 8.64 -36.21
C ALA A 22 -3.52 7.44 -35.26
N HIS A 23 -3.09 6.30 -35.80
CA HIS A 23 -2.72 5.14 -34.97
C HIS A 23 -1.54 5.41 -34.03
N GLY A 24 -0.52 6.16 -34.47
CA GLY A 24 0.59 6.56 -33.60
C GLY A 24 0.14 7.40 -32.40
N ASN A 25 -0.73 8.38 -32.64
CA ASN A 25 -1.27 9.24 -31.58
C ASN A 25 -2.14 8.45 -30.57
N ASP A 26 -2.94 7.50 -31.05
CA ASP A 26 -3.76 6.63 -30.20
C ASP A 26 -2.89 5.74 -29.30
N LEU A 27 -1.77 5.22 -29.82
CA LEU A 27 -0.82 4.42 -29.04
C LEU A 27 -0.04 5.26 -28.01
N ILE A 28 0.31 6.51 -28.33
CA ILE A 28 0.91 7.44 -27.36
C ILE A 28 -0.07 7.71 -26.20
N HIS A 29 -1.33 7.96 -26.52
CA HIS A 29 -2.35 8.19 -25.51
C HIS A 29 -2.57 6.94 -24.64
N PHE A 30 -2.65 5.76 -25.25
CA PHE A 30 -2.72 4.48 -24.55
C PHE A 30 -1.54 4.30 -23.57
N GLY A 31 -0.30 4.49 -24.03
CA GLY A 31 0.89 4.35 -23.18
C GLY A 31 0.88 5.32 -21.99
N ASN A 32 0.52 6.59 -22.22
CA ASN A 32 0.40 7.58 -21.13
C ASN A 32 -0.70 7.22 -20.11
N GLN A 33 -1.83 6.67 -20.57
CA GLN A 33 -2.88 6.20 -19.66
C GLN A 33 -2.41 5.02 -18.81
N CYS A 34 -1.68 4.08 -19.40
CA CYS A 34 -1.10 2.95 -18.69
C CYS A 34 -0.08 3.40 -17.63
N LEU A 35 0.81 4.34 -17.96
CA LEU A 35 1.73 4.93 -16.98
C LEU A 35 1.00 5.59 -15.80
N ALA A 36 -0.06 6.34 -16.09
CA ALA A 36 -0.85 6.98 -15.04
C ALA A 36 -1.54 5.95 -14.11
N GLN A 37 -2.09 4.88 -14.68
CA GLN A 37 -2.70 3.79 -13.90
C GLN A 37 -1.66 3.04 -13.07
N GLU A 38 -0.49 2.77 -13.64
CA GLU A 38 0.62 2.11 -12.95
C GLU A 38 1.10 2.94 -11.75
N ALA A 39 1.29 4.25 -11.94
CA ALA A 39 1.66 5.16 -10.86
C ALA A 39 0.62 5.17 -9.72
N GLN A 40 -0.67 5.16 -10.04
CA GLN A 40 -1.74 5.07 -9.05
C GLN A 40 -1.71 3.74 -8.29
N LEU A 41 -1.51 2.62 -8.99
CA LEU A 41 -1.39 1.29 -8.40
C LEU A 41 -0.17 1.19 -7.48
N ASN A 42 0.99 1.70 -7.91
CA ASN A 42 2.21 1.69 -7.10
C ASN A 42 2.05 2.53 -5.82
N LYS A 43 1.44 3.71 -5.92
CA LYS A 43 1.11 4.53 -4.74
C LYS A 43 0.14 3.81 -3.80
N ALA A 44 -0.89 3.15 -4.36
CA ALA A 44 -1.83 2.38 -3.56
C ALA A 44 -1.16 1.18 -2.87
N LYS A 45 -0.27 0.46 -3.57
CA LYS A 45 0.50 -0.66 -3.04
C LYS A 45 1.36 -0.22 -1.85
N LEU A 46 2.19 0.81 -2.03
CA LEU A 46 3.05 1.33 -0.96
C LEU A 46 2.26 1.71 0.29
N ARG A 47 1.13 2.38 0.09
CA ARG A 47 0.23 2.76 1.20
C ARG A 47 -0.36 1.52 1.87
N LEU A 48 -0.84 0.54 1.12
CA LEU A 48 -1.40 -0.70 1.68
C LEU A 48 -0.35 -1.51 2.45
N ASP A 49 0.88 -1.57 1.93
CA ASP A 49 2.00 -2.24 2.59
C ASP A 49 2.35 -1.52 3.92
N GLN A 50 2.36 -0.19 3.93
CA GLN A 50 2.57 0.60 5.14
C GLN A 50 1.47 0.37 6.18
N LEU A 51 0.20 0.39 5.77
CA LEU A 51 -0.93 0.10 6.66
C LEU A 51 -0.84 -1.31 7.25
N ALA A 52 -0.47 -2.31 6.43
CA ALA A 52 -0.27 -3.67 6.90
C ALA A 52 0.86 -3.79 7.92
N GLN A 53 1.98 -3.09 7.71
CA GLN A 53 3.10 -3.03 8.66
C GLN A 53 2.67 -2.37 9.99
N THR A 54 1.98 -1.23 9.92
CA THR A 54 1.47 -0.53 11.10
C THR A 54 0.51 -1.40 11.89
N LYS A 55 -0.44 -2.06 11.22
CA LYS A 55 -1.37 -2.99 11.86
C LYS A 55 -0.65 -4.15 12.56
N ASN A 56 0.37 -4.73 11.92
CA ASN A 56 1.14 -5.81 12.53
C ASN A 56 1.92 -5.32 13.76
N LEU A 57 2.56 -4.16 13.68
CA LEU A 57 3.28 -3.56 14.80
C LEU A 57 2.35 -3.24 15.98
N SER A 58 1.17 -2.67 15.70
CA SER A 58 0.15 -2.41 16.73
C SER A 58 -0.30 -3.68 17.41
N ARG A 59 -0.54 -4.76 16.65
CA ARG A 59 -0.89 -6.08 17.21
C ARG A 59 0.23 -6.64 18.10
N ILE A 60 1.49 -6.55 17.69
CA ILE A 60 2.63 -6.99 18.50
C ILE A 60 2.67 -6.21 19.82
N LYS A 61 2.52 -4.88 19.77
CA LYS A 61 2.50 -4.04 20.97
C LYS A 61 1.33 -4.36 21.89
N ALA A 62 0.14 -4.61 21.34
CA ALA A 62 -1.03 -5.00 22.12
C ALA A 62 -0.80 -6.34 22.86
N ASN A 63 -0.24 -7.34 22.17
CA ASN A 63 0.09 -8.61 22.79
C ASN A 63 1.14 -8.45 23.91
N GLN A 64 2.17 -7.64 23.70
CA GLN A 64 3.18 -7.35 24.72
C GLN A 64 2.59 -6.61 25.94
N ALA A 65 1.68 -5.66 25.70
CA ALA A 65 0.98 -4.97 26.78
C ALA A 65 0.14 -5.95 27.61
N GLN A 66 -0.54 -6.89 26.95
CA GLN A 66 -1.29 -7.95 27.63
C GLN A 66 -0.40 -8.87 28.46
N GLU A 67 0.72 -9.35 27.89
CA GLU A 67 1.67 -10.20 28.63
C GLU A 67 2.25 -9.49 29.87
N ASN A 68 2.57 -8.19 29.74
CA ASN A 68 3.03 -7.37 30.87
C ASN A 68 1.95 -7.16 31.92
N LEU A 69 0.71 -6.93 31.49
CA LEU A 69 -0.44 -6.79 32.38
C LEU A 69 -0.63 -8.05 33.22
N ASP A 70 -0.66 -9.22 32.57
CA ASP A 70 -0.77 -10.53 33.24
C ASP A 70 0.38 -10.74 34.23
N TYR A 71 1.60 -10.36 33.85
CA TYR A 71 2.77 -10.45 34.72
C TYR A 71 2.65 -9.56 35.97
N TYR A 72 2.25 -8.29 35.81
CA TYR A 72 2.11 -7.36 36.93
C TYR A 72 0.94 -7.73 37.85
N GLN A 73 -0.18 -8.19 37.30
CA GLN A 73 -1.31 -8.69 38.07
C GLN A 73 -0.91 -9.91 38.92
N ASN A 74 -0.17 -10.87 38.34
CA ASN A 74 0.35 -12.01 39.08
C ASN A 74 1.32 -11.61 40.20
N LYS A 75 2.20 -10.63 39.95
CA LYS A 75 3.09 -10.09 40.98
C LYS A 75 2.31 -9.39 42.10
N LYS A 76 1.29 -8.61 41.74
CA LYS A 76 0.43 -7.91 42.69
C LYS A 76 -0.31 -8.90 43.59
N ALA A 77 -0.92 -9.95 43.03
CA ALA A 77 -1.60 -11.00 43.77
C ALA A 77 -0.68 -11.68 44.81
N ARG A 78 0.59 -11.89 44.48
CA ARG A 78 1.59 -12.45 45.43
C ARG A 78 1.95 -11.48 46.56
N LEU A 79 1.81 -10.18 46.33
CA LEU A 79 2.07 -9.12 47.32
C LEU A 79 0.85 -8.78 48.19
N GLU A 80 -0.36 -9.20 47.81
CA GLU A 80 -1.61 -8.89 48.53
C GLU A 80 -1.63 -9.42 49.97
N THR A 81 -1.11 -10.63 50.19
CA THR A 81 -0.97 -11.17 51.54
C THR A 81 0.05 -10.37 52.35
N ALA A 82 1.23 -10.11 51.77
CA ALA A 82 2.31 -9.40 52.45
C ALA A 82 1.94 -7.95 52.82
N ILE A 83 1.18 -7.24 51.97
CA ILE A 83 0.74 -5.87 52.25
C ILE A 83 -0.33 -5.85 53.36
N THR A 84 -1.25 -6.82 53.36
CA THR A 84 -2.28 -6.96 54.39
C THR A 84 -1.62 -7.29 55.73
N GLU A 85 -0.78 -8.31 55.78
CA GLU A 85 -0.10 -8.75 57.01
C GLU A 85 0.79 -7.65 57.61
N CYS A 86 1.57 -6.93 56.78
CA CYS A 86 2.44 -5.90 57.31
C CYS A 86 1.66 -4.67 57.80
N ALA A 87 0.54 -4.35 57.16
CA ALA A 87 -0.32 -3.24 57.57
C ALA A 87 -1.00 -3.51 58.92
N GLU A 88 -1.36 -4.76 59.20
CA GLU A 88 -2.00 -5.17 60.45
C GLU A 88 -1.00 -5.34 61.60
N THR A 89 0.21 -5.84 61.33
CA THR A 89 1.18 -6.19 62.38
C THR A 89 2.18 -5.09 62.70
N THR A 90 2.85 -4.53 61.68
CA THR A 90 3.98 -3.59 61.84
C THR A 90 4.00 -2.52 60.74
N PRO A 91 2.98 -1.64 60.70
CA PRO A 91 2.75 -0.73 59.56
C PRO A 91 3.88 0.27 59.31
N ASN A 92 4.67 0.61 60.34
CA ASN A 92 5.79 1.54 60.26
C ASN A 92 7.17 0.86 60.15
N SER A 93 7.19 -0.45 59.89
CA SER A 93 8.45 -1.17 59.66
C SER A 93 9.03 -0.82 58.29
N ALA A 94 10.36 -0.93 58.17
CA ALA A 94 11.05 -0.76 56.90
C ALA A 94 10.54 -1.75 55.83
N TYR A 95 10.23 -2.98 56.25
CA TYR A 95 9.61 -4.01 55.42
C TYR A 95 8.26 -3.54 54.88
N CYS A 96 7.34 -3.08 55.73
CA CYS A 96 6.01 -2.67 55.26
C CYS A 96 6.06 -1.45 54.34
N HIS A 97 6.97 -0.50 54.60
CA HIS A 97 7.21 0.61 53.67
C HIS A 97 7.73 0.16 52.30
N GLN A 98 8.56 -0.88 52.24
CA GLN A 98 9.00 -1.47 50.98
C GLN A 98 7.86 -2.18 50.25
N THR A 99 7.09 -3.03 50.94
CA THR A 99 5.94 -3.74 50.37
C THR A 99 4.93 -2.76 49.78
N ARG A 100 4.60 -1.68 50.50
CA ARG A 100 3.68 -0.64 50.03
C ARG A 100 4.20 0.09 48.79
N ARG A 101 5.50 0.40 48.73
CA ARG A 101 6.11 0.99 47.52
C ARG A 101 6.00 0.06 46.31
N GLN A 102 6.29 -1.22 46.49
CA GLN A 102 6.19 -2.21 45.43
C GLN A 102 4.74 -2.38 44.95
N TYR A 103 3.77 -2.42 45.88
CA TYR A 103 2.36 -2.55 45.56
C TYR A 103 1.84 -1.34 44.77
N ASN A 104 2.20 -0.12 45.20
CA ASN A 104 1.81 1.11 44.50
C ASN A 104 2.42 1.20 43.11
N GLU A 105 3.69 0.79 42.95
CA GLU A 105 4.34 0.77 41.64
C GLU A 105 3.68 -0.24 40.71
N LEU A 106 3.29 -1.42 41.20
CA LEU A 106 2.56 -2.40 40.40
C LEU A 106 1.19 -1.88 39.96
N ASN A 107 0.46 -1.16 40.82
CA ASN A 107 -0.80 -0.52 40.41
C ASN A 107 -0.59 0.51 39.29
N ARG A 108 0.44 1.36 39.42
CA ARG A 108 0.79 2.34 38.38
C ARG A 108 1.13 1.67 37.05
N LEU A 109 1.92 0.59 37.09
CA LEU A 109 2.32 -0.16 35.89
C LEU A 109 1.12 -0.88 35.24
N ILE A 110 0.19 -1.42 36.03
CA ILE A 110 -1.05 -2.04 35.54
C ILE A 110 -1.89 -1.00 34.79
N GLU A 111 -2.15 0.16 35.38
CA GLU A 111 -2.93 1.25 34.77
C GLU A 111 -2.28 1.75 33.47
N GLU A 112 -0.94 1.87 33.44
CA GLU A 112 -0.20 2.26 32.23
C GLU A 112 -0.35 1.24 31.08
N GLN A 113 -0.33 -0.06 31.40
CA GLN A 113 -0.50 -1.11 30.39
C GLN A 113 -1.95 -1.23 29.90
N GLU A 114 -2.95 -1.08 30.78
CA GLU A 114 -4.37 -1.09 30.40
C GLU A 114 -4.68 0.01 29.37
N ASN A 115 -4.22 1.24 29.63
CA ASN A 115 -4.37 2.36 28.69
C ASN A 115 -3.68 2.10 27.33
N THR A 116 -2.54 1.40 27.35
CA THR A 116 -1.78 1.06 26.13
C THR A 116 -2.48 -0.03 25.31
N ALA A 117 -3.00 -1.06 25.96
CA ALA A 117 -3.74 -2.15 25.33
C ALA A 117 -5.02 -1.64 24.65
N ASP A 118 -5.77 -0.77 25.33
CA ASP A 118 -7.01 -0.19 24.81
C ASP A 118 -6.76 0.75 23.61
N PHE A 119 -5.67 1.54 23.64
CA PHE A 119 -5.33 2.43 22.51
C PHE A 119 -4.86 1.65 21.27
N ALA A 120 -4.17 0.53 21.46
CA ALA A 120 -3.67 -0.30 20.36
C ALA A 120 -4.79 -1.02 19.59
N LEU A 121 -5.90 -1.34 20.27
CA LEU A 121 -7.06 -2.04 19.68
C LEU A 121 -8.06 -1.07 19.01
N ASN A 122 -8.16 0.17 19.48
CA ASN A 122 -9.14 1.14 19.01
C ASN A 122 -8.66 2.10 17.91
N ARG A 123 -7.42 1.97 17.42
CA ARG A 123 -6.98 2.70 16.22
C ARG A 123 -7.53 2.03 14.97
N ASP A 124 -8.85 2.16 14.80
CA ASP A 124 -9.55 1.75 13.60
C ASP A 124 -9.24 2.78 12.50
N GLU A 125 -8.40 2.40 11.53
CA GLU A 125 -8.06 3.21 10.35
C GLU A 125 -9.21 3.24 9.31
N SER A 126 -10.45 3.03 9.77
CA SER A 126 -11.64 2.78 8.97
C SER A 126 -12.36 4.04 8.51
N ASN A 127 -11.66 5.04 7.96
CA ASN A 127 -12.38 6.19 7.36
C ASN A 127 -11.70 6.84 6.15
N LEU A 128 -10.68 6.20 5.57
CA LEU A 128 -10.10 6.70 4.33
C LEU A 128 -10.69 5.93 3.15
N THR A 129 -11.76 6.49 2.58
CA THR A 129 -12.40 5.98 1.35
C THR A 129 -11.50 6.33 0.16
N TYR A 130 -10.47 5.53 -0.03
CA TYR A 130 -9.61 5.64 -1.20
C TYR A 130 -10.20 4.87 -2.38
N GLU A 131 -10.00 5.40 -3.60
CA GLU A 131 -10.46 4.78 -4.84
C GLU A 131 -9.90 3.36 -5.03
N ILE A 132 -8.61 3.17 -4.76
CA ILE A 132 -7.96 1.86 -4.67
C ILE A 132 -7.71 1.55 -3.20
N ASN A 133 -8.24 0.44 -2.69
CA ASN A 133 -8.15 -0.02 -1.31
C ASN A 133 -7.85 -1.53 -1.26
N GLN A 134 -7.74 -2.10 -0.05
CA GLN A 134 -7.36 -3.51 0.10
C GLN A 134 -8.36 -4.47 -0.61
N ALA A 135 -9.65 -4.15 -0.60
CA ALA A 135 -10.68 -5.01 -1.17
C ALA A 135 -10.64 -5.05 -2.71
N ASN A 136 -10.19 -3.98 -3.37
CA ASN A 136 -10.21 -3.88 -4.83
C ASN A 136 -8.82 -3.83 -5.48
N PHE A 137 -7.74 -3.75 -4.71
CA PHE A 137 -6.38 -3.61 -5.24
C PHE A 137 -6.02 -4.73 -6.23
N HIS A 138 -6.24 -5.99 -5.86
CA HIS A 138 -5.90 -7.13 -6.72
C HIS A 138 -6.69 -7.13 -8.04
N THR A 139 -7.97 -6.78 -7.99
CA THR A 139 -8.80 -6.66 -9.20
C THR A 139 -8.30 -5.53 -10.10
N LYS A 140 -7.98 -4.36 -9.52
CA LYS A 140 -7.44 -3.22 -10.26
C LYS A 140 -6.07 -3.53 -10.89
N GLN A 141 -5.21 -4.22 -10.15
CA GLN A 141 -3.91 -4.66 -10.64
C GLN A 141 -4.05 -5.68 -11.79
N ALA A 142 -4.93 -6.67 -11.65
CA ALA A 142 -5.18 -7.65 -12.70
C ALA A 142 -5.71 -6.99 -13.98
N ASN A 143 -6.63 -6.03 -13.85
CA ASN A 143 -7.15 -5.27 -15.00
C ASN A 143 -6.06 -4.43 -15.68
N PHE A 144 -5.19 -3.79 -14.89
CA PHE A 144 -4.04 -3.08 -15.42
C PHE A 144 -3.13 -4.03 -16.20
N LEU A 145 -2.75 -5.19 -15.65
CA LEU A 145 -1.89 -6.14 -16.37
C LEU A 145 -2.55 -6.63 -17.66
N ALA A 146 -3.84 -6.97 -17.61
CA ALA A 146 -4.58 -7.42 -18.78
C ALA A 146 -4.62 -6.37 -19.91
N LEU A 147 -4.72 -5.08 -19.56
CA LEU A 147 -4.82 -3.99 -20.54
C LEU A 147 -3.46 -3.46 -20.97
N CYS A 148 -2.58 -3.21 -20.01
CA CYS A 148 -1.36 -2.42 -20.17
C CYS A 148 -0.09 -3.25 -20.30
N ARG A 149 -0.20 -4.59 -20.24
CA ARG A 149 0.92 -5.52 -20.46
C ARG A 149 0.55 -6.67 -21.38
N ASP A 150 -0.62 -7.26 -21.16
CA ASP A 150 -1.02 -8.52 -21.79
C ASP A 150 -2.00 -8.33 -22.96
N SER A 151 -2.14 -7.10 -23.49
CA SER A 151 -3.06 -6.79 -24.59
C SER A 151 -2.36 -6.61 -25.94
N ASP A 152 -3.08 -6.91 -27.02
CA ASP A 152 -2.60 -6.65 -28.39
C ASP A 152 -2.27 -5.16 -28.61
N THR A 153 -3.00 -4.25 -27.97
CA THR A 153 -2.73 -2.81 -28.03
C THR A 153 -1.41 -2.46 -27.36
N HIS A 154 -1.08 -3.10 -26.24
CA HIS A 154 0.23 -2.94 -25.61
C HIS A 154 1.35 -3.43 -26.54
N TYR A 155 1.21 -4.61 -27.15
CA TYR A 155 2.21 -5.10 -28.11
C TYR A 155 2.37 -4.17 -29.31
N ALA A 156 1.27 -3.64 -29.85
CA ALA A 156 1.29 -2.65 -30.92
C ALA A 156 1.98 -1.35 -30.49
N PHE A 157 1.76 -0.89 -29.26
CA PHE A 157 2.43 0.26 -28.66
C PHE A 157 3.94 0.05 -28.56
N ILE A 158 4.39 -1.06 -27.99
CA ILE A 158 5.81 -1.39 -27.82
C ILE A 158 6.53 -1.53 -29.17
N GLN A 159 5.86 -2.08 -30.19
CA GLN A 159 6.43 -2.26 -31.53
C GLN A 159 6.46 -0.96 -32.35
N ASN A 160 5.72 0.08 -31.94
CA ASN A 160 5.72 1.37 -32.61
C ASN A 160 6.82 2.27 -32.04
N ALA A 161 7.89 2.47 -32.80
CA ALA A 161 9.06 3.24 -32.35
C ALA A 161 8.73 4.69 -31.97
N ASP A 162 7.86 5.36 -32.72
CA ASP A 162 7.48 6.75 -32.46
C ASP A 162 6.63 6.86 -31.19
N ALA A 163 5.65 5.98 -31.02
CA ALA A 163 4.78 5.98 -29.84
C ALA A 163 5.53 5.56 -28.58
N TYR A 164 6.32 4.48 -28.65
CA TYR A 164 7.15 4.02 -27.55
C TYR A 164 8.14 5.10 -27.15
N SER A 165 8.81 5.76 -28.12
CA SER A 165 9.81 6.77 -27.79
C SER A 165 9.21 8.01 -27.13
N ALA A 166 8.01 8.42 -27.57
CA ALA A 166 7.29 9.55 -26.98
C ALA A 166 6.87 9.33 -25.52
N VAL A 167 6.65 8.07 -25.12
CA VAL A 167 6.14 7.72 -23.78
C VAL A 167 7.25 7.19 -22.86
N CYS A 168 8.15 6.36 -23.37
CA CYS A 168 9.05 5.51 -22.57
C CYS A 168 10.52 5.93 -22.59
N LEU A 169 10.93 7.04 -23.23
CA LEU A 169 12.37 7.37 -23.32
C LEU A 169 12.99 7.91 -22.03
N THR A 170 12.20 8.38 -21.07
CA THR A 170 12.72 8.82 -19.77
C THR A 170 13.22 7.63 -18.97
N GLY A 171 14.31 7.80 -18.20
CA GLY A 171 14.88 6.71 -17.41
C GLY A 171 13.86 6.09 -16.44
N GLU A 172 13.02 6.92 -15.83
CA GLU A 172 11.93 6.49 -14.93
C GLU A 172 10.87 5.65 -15.65
N ASN A 173 10.45 6.04 -16.86
CA ASN A 173 9.38 5.31 -17.56
C ASN A 173 9.88 3.97 -18.11
N LYS A 174 11.16 3.83 -18.50
CA LYS A 174 11.71 2.56 -19.02
C LYS A 174 11.60 1.39 -18.06
N GLU A 175 11.60 1.67 -16.75
CA GLU A 175 11.54 0.65 -15.71
C GLU A 175 10.10 0.27 -15.34
N THR A 176 9.11 0.94 -15.93
CA THR A 176 7.69 0.65 -15.70
C THR A 176 7.24 -0.58 -16.48
N ILE A 177 6.25 -1.29 -15.96
CA ILE A 177 5.60 -2.43 -16.62
C ILE A 177 5.01 -1.99 -17.97
N THR A 178 4.45 -0.77 -18.03
CA THR A 178 3.91 -0.19 -19.26
C THR A 178 4.93 -0.09 -20.39
N CYS A 179 6.21 0.08 -20.05
CA CYS A 179 7.30 0.25 -21.02
C CYS A 179 8.25 -0.96 -21.09
N SER A 180 8.02 -2.01 -20.30
CA SER A 180 8.81 -3.22 -20.36
C SER A 180 8.14 -4.26 -21.26
N LEU A 181 8.96 -5.06 -21.96
CA LEU A 181 8.47 -6.22 -22.73
C LEU A 181 8.09 -7.40 -21.83
N PHE A 182 8.52 -7.38 -20.56
CA PHE A 182 8.33 -8.43 -19.55
C PHE A 182 8.31 -7.82 -18.15
#